data_AF-A0A816J821-F1
#
_entry.id   AF-A0A816J821-F1
#
_cell.length_a   1.000
_cell.length_b   1.000
_cell.length_c   1.000
_cell.angle_alpha   90.00
_cell.angle_beta   90.00
_cell.angle_gamma   90.00
#
_symmetry.space_group_name_H-M   'P 1'
#
loop_
_entity.id
_entity.type
_entity.pdbx_description
1 polymer ?
#
loop_
_entity_poly.entity_id
_entity_poly.type
_entity_poly.pdbx_seq_one_letter_code
_entity_poly.pdbx_strand_id
1 'polypeptide(L)'
;MVYTLGKPSRPGPSCLECASLMKKGKVVNSRALICSSLMRSSMSPHLIKRSHFTTRWIRFLSFHQSCCFTGEVEPNSGGETPLVLSHVVYERMKEKHPEFVQRLEEHGLVYVRVLGEDDDPSSPIGRGWKSTFLTHDKNVAEERAAKLGMKLEWTEEGGAKTVMGPIPAIKFDESRNRKVWFNSMVAAYTWWEDKRNDPRKTVTFGDGEPLPEDIVHDCLRILEEECVAVPWQRGDVLLIDNWAVLHSRRPFESISEQATTSFYTIPLTLLFCI
;
A
#
# COMPACT_ATOMS: atom_id res chain seq x y z
N MET A 1 -11.15 -13.44 2.79
CA MET A 1 -12.44 -13.37 2.06
C MET A 1 -12.60 -11.93 1.61
N VAL A 2 -12.85 -11.72 0.32
CA VAL A 2 -13.24 -10.41 -0.24
C VAL A 2 -14.76 -10.37 -0.18
N TYR A 3 -15.32 -9.34 0.46
CA TYR A 3 -16.78 -9.16 0.54
C TYR A 3 -17.18 -7.97 -0.32
N THR A 4 -18.21 -8.15 -1.15
CA THR A 4 -18.91 -7.08 -1.86
C THR A 4 -20.32 -6.98 -1.27
N LEU A 5 -20.75 -5.77 -0.91
CA LEU A 5 -22.09 -5.51 -0.36
C LEU A 5 -22.94 -4.82 -1.44
N GLY A 6 -23.99 -5.51 -1.91
CA GLY A 6 -24.92 -5.00 -2.93
C GLY A 6 -25.92 -3.95 -2.41
N LYS A 7 -26.67 -3.33 -3.35
CA LYS A 7 -27.57 -2.18 -3.10
C LYS A 7 -28.70 -2.47 -2.06
N PRO A 8 -29.09 -1.46 -1.24
CA PRO A 8 -30.12 -1.60 -0.20
C PRO A 8 -31.54 -1.33 -0.70
N SER A 9 -32.52 -2.05 -0.16
CA SER A 9 -33.95 -1.88 -0.45
C SER A 9 -34.79 -1.25 0.67
N ARG A 10 -34.29 -1.09 1.92
CA ARG A 10 -34.99 -0.46 3.07
C ARG A 10 -34.02 0.09 4.14
N PRO A 11 -34.44 1.00 5.06
CA PRO A 11 -33.59 1.46 6.17
C PRO A 11 -33.33 0.31 7.16
N GLY A 12 -32.07 0.15 7.58
CA GLY A 12 -31.60 -1.01 8.37
C GLY A 12 -30.84 -0.62 9.65
N PRO A 13 -30.47 -1.62 10.48
CA PRO A 13 -30.11 -1.50 11.90
C PRO A 13 -28.82 -0.72 12.20
N SER A 14 -28.64 -0.41 13.49
CA SER A 14 -27.55 0.41 14.03
C SER A 14 -26.17 -0.26 13.93
N CYS A 15 -25.09 0.53 14.08
CA CYS A 15 -23.70 0.08 13.91
C CYS A 15 -23.29 -1.07 14.84
N LEU A 16 -23.83 -1.07 16.08
CA LEU A 16 -23.61 -2.11 17.09
C LEU A 16 -24.22 -3.46 16.68
N GLU A 17 -25.39 -3.42 16.03
CA GLU A 17 -26.09 -4.63 15.59
C GLU A 17 -25.41 -5.25 14.36
N CYS A 18 -24.90 -4.44 13.44
CA CYS A 18 -24.16 -4.94 12.27
C CYS A 18 -22.86 -5.67 12.67
N ALA A 19 -22.10 -5.12 13.63
CA ALA A 19 -20.88 -5.75 14.14
C ALA A 19 -21.16 -7.09 14.86
N SER A 20 -22.25 -7.16 15.64
CA SER A 20 -22.70 -8.37 16.33
C SER A 20 -23.18 -9.47 15.36
N LEU A 21 -23.86 -9.08 14.27
CA LEU A 21 -24.33 -10.01 13.24
C LEU A 21 -23.19 -10.56 12.36
N MET A 22 -22.13 -9.78 12.13
CA MET A 22 -20.93 -10.25 11.43
C MET A 22 -20.10 -11.24 12.25
N LYS A 23 -20.01 -11.10 13.59
CA LYS A 23 -19.44 -12.15 14.48
C LYS A 23 -20.18 -13.49 14.37
N LYS A 24 -21.45 -13.48 13.94
CA LYS A 24 -22.32 -14.67 13.84
C LYS A 24 -22.44 -15.23 12.41
N GLY A 25 -21.63 -14.75 11.45
CA GLY A 25 -21.59 -15.30 10.09
C GLY A 25 -22.85 -15.06 9.25
N LYS A 26 -23.67 -14.05 9.58
CA LYS A 26 -24.87 -13.70 8.79
C LYS A 26 -24.59 -12.52 7.87
N VAL A 27 -25.05 -12.61 6.62
CA VAL A 27 -25.04 -11.50 5.64
C VAL A 27 -26.01 -10.43 6.11
N VAL A 28 -25.50 -9.21 6.34
CA VAL A 28 -26.31 -8.06 6.75
C VAL A 28 -26.38 -7.08 5.59
N ASN A 29 -27.60 -6.74 5.17
CA ASN A 29 -27.86 -5.73 4.15
C ASN A 29 -28.41 -4.47 4.84
N SER A 30 -27.53 -3.60 5.35
CA SER A 30 -27.93 -2.31 5.96
C SER A 30 -26.84 -1.22 5.93
N ARG A 31 -27.29 0.04 5.86
CA ARG A 31 -26.55 1.23 5.42
C ARG A 31 -25.71 1.96 6.49
N ALA A 32 -24.62 2.54 5.97
CA ALA A 32 -24.00 3.83 6.27
C ALA A 32 -23.38 4.08 7.66
N LEU A 33 -22.06 4.23 7.65
CA LEU A 33 -21.29 4.96 8.65
C LEU A 33 -20.59 6.13 7.95
N ILE A 34 -21.09 7.36 8.18
CA ILE A 34 -20.26 8.56 8.06
C ILE A 34 -19.49 8.63 9.38
N CYS A 35 -18.28 8.07 9.40
CA CYS A 35 -17.38 8.23 10.55
C CYS A 35 -16.79 9.64 10.48
N SER A 36 -16.77 10.37 11.59
CA SER A 36 -16.28 11.75 11.71
C SER A 36 -14.75 11.92 11.53
N SER A 37 -14.06 10.91 10.99
CA SER A 37 -12.61 10.88 10.77
C SER A 37 -12.26 10.62 9.30
N LEU A 38 -12.97 11.27 8.37
CA LEU A 38 -12.68 11.21 6.93
C LEU A 38 -11.38 11.99 6.64
N MET A 39 -10.30 11.30 6.26
CA MET A 39 -9.10 11.93 5.70
C MET A 39 -8.94 11.56 4.23
N ARG A 40 -8.93 12.56 3.34
CA ARG A 40 -8.70 12.41 1.90
C ARG A 40 -7.19 12.38 1.63
N SER A 41 -6.75 11.52 0.71
CA SER A 41 -5.40 11.55 0.17
C SER A 41 -5.46 11.92 -1.31
N SER A 42 -4.79 13.01 -1.71
CA SER A 42 -4.60 13.35 -3.11
C SER A 42 -3.53 12.45 -3.74
N MET A 43 -3.79 11.94 -4.94
CA MET A 43 -2.80 11.19 -5.73
C MET A 43 -2.22 12.12 -6.80
N SER A 44 -0.92 11.98 -7.10
CA SER A 44 -0.28 12.74 -8.19
C SER A 44 -0.91 12.37 -9.55
N PRO A 45 -1.06 13.34 -10.47
CA PRO A 45 -1.50 13.08 -11.85
C PRO A 45 -0.68 12.04 -12.62
N HIS A 46 0.56 11.76 -12.20
CA HIS A 46 1.40 10.73 -12.83
C HIS A 46 1.06 9.29 -12.35
N LEU A 47 0.44 9.13 -11.18
CA LEU A 47 -0.13 7.86 -10.73
C LEU A 47 -1.33 7.41 -11.58
N ILE A 48 -1.81 8.26 -12.49
CA ILE A 48 -2.90 7.99 -13.41
C ILE A 48 -2.45 7.09 -14.57
N LYS A 49 -1.15 6.78 -14.74
CA LYS A 49 -0.65 6.13 -15.98
C LYS A 49 -0.34 4.64 -15.91
N ARG A 50 -0.12 3.98 -14.75
CA ARG A 50 0.05 2.50 -14.65
C ARG A 50 -0.36 1.92 -13.28
N SER A 51 -0.36 0.59 -13.14
CA SER A 51 -0.68 -0.12 -11.89
C SER A 51 0.54 -0.50 -11.04
N HIS A 52 0.41 -0.35 -9.72
CA HIS A 52 1.48 -0.56 -8.73
C HIS A 52 1.03 -1.42 -7.55
N PHE A 53 1.53 -2.65 -7.42
CA PHE A 53 1.22 -3.47 -6.25
C PHE A 53 2.14 -3.13 -5.08
N THR A 54 1.56 -2.82 -3.93
CA THR A 54 2.28 -2.59 -2.68
C THR A 54 1.44 -3.02 -1.48
N THR A 55 2.10 -3.37 -0.38
CA THR A 55 1.49 -3.37 0.95
C THR A 55 1.70 -1.99 1.57
N ARG A 56 0.62 -1.33 2.00
CA ARG A 56 0.74 0.04 2.52
C ARG A 56 1.54 0.04 3.83
N TRP A 57 2.46 1.01 3.97
CA TRP A 57 3.14 1.37 5.22
C TRP A 57 3.82 0.20 5.95
N ILE A 58 4.96 -0.24 5.42
CA ILE A 58 5.74 -1.40 5.90
C ILE A 58 6.16 -1.32 7.39
N ARG A 59 6.12 -0.14 8.05
CA ARG A 59 6.62 0.01 9.44
C ARG A 59 5.98 1.09 10.32
N PHE A 60 4.73 1.52 10.11
CA PHE A 60 4.07 2.27 11.17
C PHE A 60 3.84 1.34 12.38
N LEU A 61 4.34 1.73 13.57
CA LEU A 61 4.26 0.99 14.84
C LEU A 61 2.82 0.62 15.26
N SER A 62 1.81 1.18 14.59
CA SER A 62 0.40 0.77 14.62
C SER A 62 0.00 0.25 13.24
N PHE A 63 0.38 -1.00 12.96
CA PHE A 63 -0.05 -1.68 11.74
C PHE A 63 -1.55 -1.94 11.82
N HIS A 64 -2.30 -1.36 10.90
CA HIS A 64 -3.74 -1.58 10.87
C HIS A 64 -4.05 -2.80 10.01
N GLN A 65 -4.70 -3.79 10.61
CA GLN A 65 -4.93 -5.11 10.01
C GLN A 65 -5.89 -5.07 8.81
N SER A 66 -6.67 -4.00 8.66
CA SER A 66 -7.65 -3.88 7.58
C SER A 66 -7.67 -2.49 6.96
N CYS A 67 -7.81 -2.44 5.63
CA CYS A 67 -8.04 -1.21 4.87
C CYS A 67 -9.41 -1.29 4.18
N CYS A 68 -10.14 -0.17 4.17
CA CYS A 68 -11.37 -0.03 3.40
C CYS A 68 -11.18 0.94 2.24
N PHE A 69 -11.80 0.64 1.12
CA PHE A 69 -11.89 1.53 -0.04
C PHE A 69 -13.36 1.80 -0.36
N THR A 70 -13.69 3.05 -0.70
CA THR A 70 -15.03 3.42 -1.17
C THR A 70 -14.97 4.07 -2.55
N GLY A 71 -15.86 3.64 -3.45
CA GLY A 71 -16.11 4.32 -4.71
C GLY A 71 -17.23 5.36 -4.57
N GLU A 72 -16.88 6.60 -4.24
CA GLU A 72 -17.87 7.70 -4.16
C GLU A 72 -18.24 8.25 -5.54
N VAL A 73 -17.26 8.27 -6.45
CA VAL A 73 -17.37 8.73 -7.85
C VAL A 73 -16.78 7.65 -8.75
N GLU A 74 -17.58 7.17 -9.70
CA GLU A 74 -17.15 6.18 -10.68
C GLU A 74 -16.29 6.87 -11.75
N PRO A 75 -15.07 6.36 -12.05
CA PRO A 75 -14.31 6.85 -13.19
C PRO A 75 -15.06 6.52 -14.49
N ASN A 76 -14.90 7.35 -15.53
CA ASN A 76 -15.54 7.08 -16.83
C ASN A 76 -15.02 5.79 -17.47
N SER A 77 -13.73 5.53 -17.30
CA SER A 77 -13.03 4.34 -17.79
C SER A 77 -11.83 4.04 -16.89
N GLY A 78 -11.52 2.76 -16.72
CA GLY A 78 -10.40 2.28 -15.90
C GLY A 78 -10.58 2.57 -14.42
N GLY A 79 -9.48 2.74 -13.70
CA GLY A 79 -9.52 3.06 -12.28
C GLY A 79 -10.10 1.91 -11.47
N GLU A 80 -9.77 0.68 -11.82
CA GLU A 80 -9.92 -0.45 -10.92
C GLU A 80 -8.88 -0.37 -9.81
N THR A 81 -9.12 -1.09 -8.72
CA THR A 81 -8.12 -1.34 -7.68
C THR A 81 -7.74 -2.82 -7.75
N PRO A 82 -6.77 -3.21 -8.59
CA PRO A 82 -6.37 -4.61 -8.67
C PRO A 82 -5.84 -5.11 -7.33
N LEU A 83 -6.25 -6.31 -6.96
CA LEU A 83 -5.87 -6.98 -5.73
C LEU A 83 -5.17 -8.29 -6.06
N VAL A 84 -4.11 -8.62 -5.33
CA VAL A 84 -3.38 -9.88 -5.49
C VAL A 84 -3.05 -10.49 -4.14
N LEU A 85 -3.18 -11.82 -4.04
CA LEU A 85 -2.92 -12.55 -2.81
C LEU A 85 -1.42 -12.70 -2.58
N SER A 86 -0.94 -12.13 -1.48
CA SER A 86 0.49 -12.03 -1.15
C SER A 86 1.19 -13.39 -0.99
N HIS A 87 0.50 -14.40 -0.45
CA HIS A 87 1.05 -15.76 -0.34
C HIS A 87 1.20 -16.46 -1.69
N VAL A 88 0.30 -16.20 -2.65
CA VAL A 88 0.39 -16.77 -4.01
C VAL A 88 1.62 -16.23 -4.73
N VAL A 89 1.87 -14.91 -4.60
CA VAL A 89 3.09 -14.29 -5.12
C VAL A 89 4.34 -14.91 -4.49
N TYR A 90 4.33 -15.14 -3.18
CA TYR A 90 5.42 -15.84 -2.49
C TYR A 90 5.66 -17.24 -3.04
N GLU A 91 4.60 -18.05 -3.16
CA GLU A 91 4.68 -19.42 -3.65
C GLU A 91 5.22 -19.47 -5.08
N ARG A 92 4.67 -18.67 -6.00
CA ARG A 92 5.12 -18.60 -7.40
C ARG A 92 6.55 -18.08 -7.55
N MET A 93 6.92 -17.06 -6.76
CA MET A 93 8.31 -16.56 -6.76
C MET A 93 9.28 -17.60 -6.23
N LYS A 94 8.91 -18.35 -5.18
CA LYS A 94 9.75 -19.39 -4.61
C LYS A 94 9.91 -20.58 -5.55
N GLU A 95 8.84 -20.97 -6.24
CA GLU A 95 8.88 -22.03 -7.25
C GLU A 95 9.76 -21.63 -8.44
N LYS A 96 9.59 -20.41 -8.94
CA LYS A 96 10.30 -19.94 -10.15
C LYS A 96 11.76 -19.54 -9.88
N HIS A 97 12.03 -18.90 -8.76
CA HIS A 97 13.32 -18.31 -8.40
C HIS A 97 13.72 -18.65 -6.95
N PRO A 98 13.93 -19.94 -6.62
CA PRO A 98 14.13 -20.38 -5.24
C PRO A 98 15.35 -19.74 -4.56
N GLU A 99 16.47 -19.60 -5.27
CA GLU A 99 17.71 -18.98 -4.75
C GLU A 99 17.52 -17.50 -4.44
N PHE A 100 16.78 -16.78 -5.31
CA PHE A 100 16.45 -15.38 -5.09
C PHE A 100 15.59 -15.19 -3.84
N VAL A 101 14.55 -16.02 -3.67
CA VAL A 101 13.69 -15.96 -2.48
C VAL A 101 14.45 -16.34 -1.22
N GLN A 102 15.34 -17.34 -1.27
CA GLN A 102 16.21 -17.68 -0.16
C GLN A 102 17.08 -16.48 0.25
N ARG A 103 17.70 -15.80 -0.72
CA ARG A 103 18.52 -14.62 -0.47
C ARG A 103 17.70 -13.46 0.14
N LEU A 104 16.47 -13.26 -0.32
CA LEU A 104 15.54 -12.29 0.27
C LEU A 104 15.14 -12.63 1.71
N GLU A 105 14.98 -13.91 2.04
CA GLU A 105 14.69 -14.35 3.41
C GLU A 105 15.90 -14.18 4.34
N GLU A 106 17.11 -14.38 3.84
CA GLU A 106 18.35 -14.26 4.61
C GLU A 106 18.78 -12.80 4.82
N HIS A 107 18.80 -11.99 3.75
CA HIS A 107 19.35 -10.63 3.81
C HIS A 107 18.27 -9.56 3.90
N GLY A 108 17.04 -9.84 3.48
CA GLY A 108 16.00 -8.81 3.35
C GLY A 108 16.33 -7.79 2.27
N LEU A 109 15.80 -6.57 2.44
CA LEU A 109 15.93 -5.47 1.48
C LEU A 109 16.35 -4.18 2.19
N VAL A 110 17.09 -3.33 1.47
CA VAL A 110 17.36 -1.94 1.82
C VAL A 110 16.66 -1.04 0.81
N TYR A 111 15.97 -0.02 1.31
CA TYR A 111 15.31 1.00 0.51
C TYR A 111 16.03 2.34 0.70
N VAL A 112 16.32 3.01 -0.42
CA VAL A 112 16.90 4.35 -0.45
C VAL A 112 15.93 5.28 -1.16
N ARG A 113 15.63 6.42 -0.55
CA ARG A 113 14.77 7.43 -1.17
C ARG A 113 15.27 8.84 -0.86
N VAL A 114 15.42 9.63 -1.91
CA VAL A 114 15.76 11.05 -1.85
C VAL A 114 14.48 11.86 -1.96
N LEU A 115 14.20 12.63 -0.91
CA LEU A 115 13.04 13.51 -0.76
C LEU A 115 13.50 14.96 -0.98
N GLY A 116 12.69 15.73 -1.69
CA GLY A 116 12.87 17.20 -1.72
C GLY A 116 12.49 17.83 -0.39
N GLU A 117 12.73 19.13 -0.29
CA GLU A 117 12.27 19.90 0.86
C GLU A 117 10.72 19.94 0.91
N ASP A 118 10.13 20.37 -0.20
CA ASP A 118 8.68 20.49 -0.39
C ASP A 118 8.13 19.43 -1.37
N ASP A 119 6.81 19.37 -1.49
CA ASP A 119 6.12 18.41 -2.35
C ASP A 119 6.22 18.79 -3.85
N ASP A 120 6.51 17.82 -4.70
CA ASP A 120 6.54 17.93 -6.16
C ASP A 120 5.37 17.15 -6.78
N PRO A 121 4.29 17.81 -7.24
CA PRO A 121 3.13 17.12 -7.81
C PRO A 121 3.44 16.40 -9.14
N SER A 122 4.55 16.73 -9.81
CA SER A 122 4.96 16.10 -11.08
C SER A 122 5.70 14.77 -10.89
N SER A 123 6.14 14.45 -9.68
CA SER A 123 6.84 13.20 -9.37
C SER A 123 5.88 12.15 -8.80
N PRO A 124 5.98 10.87 -9.23
CA PRO A 124 5.18 9.77 -8.67
C PRO A 124 5.47 9.54 -7.18
N ILE A 125 6.65 9.97 -6.72
CA ILE A 125 7.12 9.89 -5.34
C ILE A 125 7.43 11.28 -4.76
N GLY A 126 6.75 12.31 -5.27
CA GLY A 126 7.14 13.70 -5.07
C GLY A 126 6.96 14.30 -3.68
N ARG A 127 6.39 13.56 -2.72
CA ARG A 127 6.24 14.04 -1.34
C ARG A 127 7.61 14.40 -0.74
N GLY A 128 7.76 15.64 -0.26
CA GLY A 128 8.96 16.15 0.39
C GLY A 128 9.12 15.66 1.83
N TRP A 129 10.27 15.95 2.45
CA TRP A 129 10.54 15.51 3.82
C TRP A 129 9.64 16.20 4.84
N LYS A 130 9.27 17.47 4.62
CA LYS A 130 8.37 18.22 5.50
C LYS A 130 7.00 17.54 5.62
N SER A 131 6.42 17.16 4.48
CA SER A 131 5.14 16.44 4.41
C SER A 131 5.25 14.95 4.78
N THR A 132 6.43 14.36 4.66
CA THR A 132 6.69 12.96 5.06
C THR A 132 6.79 12.82 6.57
N PHE A 133 7.55 13.71 7.20
CA PHE A 133 7.78 13.69 8.64
C PHE A 133 6.85 14.63 9.39
N LEU A 134 5.95 15.36 8.71
CA LEU A 134 4.97 16.29 9.28
C LEU A 134 5.60 17.38 10.18
N THR A 135 6.71 17.95 9.75
CA THR A 135 7.49 18.93 10.52
C THR A 135 8.29 19.83 9.58
N HIS A 136 8.59 21.05 10.02
CA HIS A 136 9.54 21.95 9.36
C HIS A 136 10.91 21.99 10.06
N ASP A 137 11.05 21.27 11.18
CA ASP A 137 12.30 21.18 11.95
C ASP A 137 13.07 19.90 11.58
N LYS A 138 14.33 20.08 11.19
CA LYS A 138 15.26 19.02 10.79
C LYS A 138 15.54 18.04 11.94
N ASN A 139 15.76 18.51 13.17
CA ASN A 139 16.02 17.65 14.31
C ASN A 139 14.81 16.77 14.63
N VAL A 140 13.60 17.35 14.52
CA VAL A 140 12.35 16.60 14.71
C VAL A 140 12.14 15.57 13.58
N ALA A 141 12.53 15.90 12.35
CA ALA A 141 12.47 14.96 11.22
C ALA A 141 13.42 13.77 11.42
N GLU A 142 14.65 14.01 11.88
CA GLU A 142 15.62 12.96 12.23
C GLU A 142 15.08 12.05 13.34
N GLU A 143 14.53 12.62 14.42
CA GLU A 143 13.93 11.84 15.50
C GLU A 143 12.78 10.95 15.00
N ARG A 144 11.89 11.51 14.16
CA ARG A 144 10.76 10.76 13.57
C ARG A 144 11.24 9.69 12.61
N ALA A 145 12.25 9.97 11.79
CA ALA A 145 12.87 8.99 10.90
C ALA A 145 13.50 7.83 11.70
N ALA A 146 14.23 8.13 12.77
CA ALA A 146 14.83 7.14 13.66
C ALA A 146 13.76 6.25 14.33
N LYS A 147 12.66 6.84 14.81
CA LYS A 147 11.49 6.09 15.36
C LYS A 147 10.85 5.16 14.33
N LEU A 148 10.91 5.51 13.05
CA LEU A 148 10.46 4.67 11.93
C LEU A 148 11.54 3.67 11.46
N GLY A 149 12.71 3.63 12.11
CA GLY A 149 13.82 2.76 11.76
C GLY A 149 14.50 3.13 10.44
N MET A 150 14.52 4.42 10.10
CA MET A 150 15.19 4.97 8.93
C MET A 150 16.40 5.81 9.38
N LYS A 151 17.49 5.73 8.62
CA LYS A 151 18.56 6.73 8.67
C LYS A 151 18.16 7.90 7.77
N LEU A 152 18.41 9.12 8.21
CA LEU A 152 18.14 10.34 7.45
C LEU A 152 19.44 11.13 7.31
N GLU A 153 19.77 11.52 6.08
CA GLU A 153 20.93 12.32 5.71
C GLU A 153 20.44 13.57 4.97
N TRP A 154 20.83 14.77 5.40
CA TRP A 154 20.46 16.01 4.70
C TRP A 154 21.25 16.18 3.41
N THR A 155 20.58 16.63 2.34
CA THR A 155 21.23 16.98 1.08
C THR A 155 21.61 18.46 1.06
N GLU A 156 22.58 18.83 0.21
CA GLU A 156 23.03 20.22 0.05
C GLU A 156 21.91 21.14 -0.47
N GLU A 157 21.00 20.59 -1.28
CA GLU A 157 19.85 21.30 -1.85
C GLU A 157 18.66 21.45 -0.87
N GLY A 158 18.84 21.18 0.43
CA GLY A 158 17.78 21.32 1.44
C GLY A 158 16.80 20.14 1.54
N GLY A 159 16.97 19.11 0.72
CA GLY A 159 16.26 17.84 0.78
C GLY A 159 16.82 16.86 1.81
N ALA A 160 16.31 15.62 1.77
CA ALA A 160 16.72 14.55 2.68
C ALA A 160 16.82 13.21 1.95
N LYS A 161 17.91 12.49 2.13
CA LYS A 161 18.06 11.09 1.73
C LYS A 161 17.72 10.21 2.93
N THR A 162 16.84 9.25 2.69
CA THR A 162 16.42 8.28 3.70
C THR A 162 16.89 6.88 3.30
N VAL A 163 17.38 6.11 4.27
CA VAL A 163 17.80 4.72 4.09
C VAL A 163 17.07 3.86 5.12
N MET A 164 16.30 2.88 4.67
CA MET A 164 15.57 1.94 5.50
C MET A 164 16.01 0.51 5.20
N GLY A 165 16.59 -0.17 6.18
CA GLY A 165 16.98 -1.57 6.04
C GLY A 165 18.27 -1.92 6.79
N PRO A 166 18.67 -3.21 6.74
CA PRO A 166 17.94 -4.31 6.11
C PRO A 166 16.62 -4.63 6.83
N ILE A 167 15.55 -4.86 6.07
CA ILE A 167 14.24 -5.29 6.58
C ILE A 167 13.74 -6.55 5.86
N PRO A 168 12.99 -7.45 6.54
CA PRO A 168 12.50 -8.67 5.91
C PRO A 168 11.66 -8.40 4.66
N ALA A 169 11.95 -9.10 3.58
CA ALA A 169 11.16 -9.05 2.35
C ALA A 169 9.95 -9.98 2.40
N ILE A 170 10.06 -11.07 3.16
CA ILE A 170 9.02 -12.08 3.37
C ILE A 170 8.63 -12.03 4.85
N LYS A 171 7.33 -12.01 5.14
CA LYS A 171 6.80 -12.12 6.51
C LYS A 171 5.98 -13.39 6.67
N PHE A 172 5.67 -13.73 7.92
CA PHE A 172 4.80 -14.86 8.25
C PHE A 172 3.45 -14.34 8.78
N ASP A 173 2.36 -14.71 8.12
CA ASP A 173 1.00 -14.46 8.57
C ASP A 173 0.59 -15.55 9.57
N GLU A 174 0.73 -15.25 10.86
CA GLU A 174 0.39 -16.16 11.97
C GLU A 174 -1.08 -16.61 11.94
N SER A 175 -1.99 -15.74 11.49
CA SER A 175 -3.42 -16.05 11.48
C SER A 175 -3.80 -17.15 10.48
N ARG A 176 -2.95 -17.34 9.45
CA ARG A 176 -3.14 -18.31 8.37
C ARG A 176 -1.99 -19.29 8.24
N ASN A 177 -1.01 -19.23 9.15
CA ASN A 177 0.15 -20.10 9.23
C ASN A 177 0.90 -20.24 7.88
N ARG A 178 1.20 -19.11 7.22
CA ARG A 178 1.86 -19.10 5.90
C ARG A 178 2.72 -17.87 5.66
N LYS A 179 3.71 -18.00 4.78
CA LYS A 179 4.55 -16.87 4.34
C LYS A 179 3.82 -15.99 3.31
N VAL A 180 4.16 -14.71 3.33
CA VAL A 180 3.55 -13.68 2.48
C VAL A 180 4.63 -12.78 1.87
N TRP A 181 4.44 -12.43 0.60
CA TRP A 181 5.24 -11.44 -0.14
C TRP A 181 4.97 -10.02 0.38
N PHE A 182 5.58 -9.67 1.51
CA PHE A 182 5.32 -8.44 2.25
C PHE A 182 6.46 -7.44 2.09
N ASN A 183 6.58 -6.87 0.89
CA ASN A 183 7.59 -5.88 0.57
C ASN A 183 7.11 -4.92 -0.52
N SER A 184 7.91 -3.90 -0.82
CA SER A 184 7.68 -2.94 -1.91
C SER A 184 8.75 -3.03 -2.98
N MET A 185 9.35 -4.21 -3.18
CA MET A 185 10.47 -4.41 -4.11
C MET A 185 10.11 -3.96 -5.52
N VAL A 186 9.04 -4.51 -6.10
CA VAL A 186 8.59 -4.17 -7.46
C VAL A 186 8.20 -2.70 -7.54
N ALA A 187 7.49 -2.18 -6.53
CA ALA A 187 7.09 -0.77 -6.50
C ALA A 187 8.31 0.17 -6.50
N ALA A 188 9.31 -0.07 -5.66
CA ALA A 188 10.51 0.76 -5.62
C ALA A 188 11.31 0.64 -6.93
N TYR A 189 11.62 -0.59 -7.35
CA TYR A 189 12.50 -0.86 -8.48
C TYR A 189 11.95 -0.41 -9.84
N THR A 190 10.63 -0.29 -9.98
CA THR A 190 10.01 0.07 -11.28
C THR A 190 9.36 1.46 -11.28
N TRP A 191 9.15 2.08 -10.11
CA TRP A 191 8.35 3.31 -10.01
C TRP A 191 8.95 4.44 -9.20
N TRP A 192 9.95 4.19 -8.36
CA TRP A 192 10.57 5.27 -7.59
C TRP A 192 11.59 6.00 -8.45
N GLU A 193 11.08 6.60 -9.51
CA GLU A 193 11.82 7.35 -10.51
C GLU A 193 11.36 8.80 -10.50
N ASP A 194 12.31 9.70 -10.28
CA ASP A 194 12.17 11.12 -10.55
C ASP A 194 13.56 11.74 -10.72
N LYS A 195 13.64 13.06 -10.82
CA LYS A 195 14.93 13.77 -10.98
C LYS A 195 15.95 13.47 -9.87
N ARG A 196 15.51 12.97 -8.71
CA ARG A 196 16.32 12.70 -7.51
C ARG A 196 16.57 11.22 -7.28
N ASN A 197 15.77 10.34 -7.88
CA ASN A 197 15.76 8.91 -7.59
C ASN A 197 15.89 8.10 -8.89
N ASP A 198 16.92 7.27 -8.94
CA ASP A 198 17.09 6.22 -9.95
C ASP A 198 16.46 4.93 -9.42
N PRO A 199 15.39 4.41 -10.04
CA PRO A 199 14.61 3.30 -9.49
C PRO A 199 15.45 2.04 -9.26
N ARG A 200 16.48 1.78 -10.08
CA ARG A 200 17.40 0.64 -9.95
C ARG A 200 18.28 0.71 -8.70
N LYS A 201 18.38 1.89 -8.08
CA LYS A 201 19.17 2.15 -6.86
C LYS A 201 18.30 2.41 -5.63
N THR A 202 16.97 2.49 -5.81
CA THR A 202 16.06 2.74 -4.69
C THR A 202 15.79 1.52 -3.83
N VAL A 203 16.09 0.33 -4.33
CA VAL A 203 15.99 -0.91 -3.56
C VAL A 203 17.07 -1.89 -3.95
N THR A 204 17.73 -2.47 -2.95
CA THR A 204 18.78 -3.48 -3.09
C THR A 204 18.49 -4.64 -2.13
N PHE A 205 19.23 -5.73 -2.25
CA PHE A 205 19.33 -6.69 -1.15
C PHE A 205 19.83 -6.00 0.12
N GLY A 206 19.55 -6.62 1.27
CA GLY A 206 19.93 -6.05 2.56
C GLY A 206 21.43 -5.98 2.85
N ASP A 207 22.23 -6.74 2.09
CA ASP A 207 23.69 -6.67 2.08
C ASP A 207 24.24 -5.57 1.14
N GLY A 208 23.37 -4.89 0.39
CA GLY A 208 23.71 -3.82 -0.55
C GLY A 208 23.88 -4.27 -2.00
N GLU A 209 23.85 -5.58 -2.30
CA GLU A 209 23.95 -6.08 -3.66
C GLU A 209 22.70 -5.69 -4.49
N PRO A 210 22.85 -5.32 -5.77
CA PRO A 210 21.72 -4.95 -6.62
C PRO A 210 20.81 -6.15 -6.89
N LEU A 211 19.51 -5.87 -7.06
CA LEU A 211 18.54 -6.89 -7.45
C LEU A 211 18.68 -7.20 -8.95
N PRO A 212 18.62 -8.49 -9.37
CA PRO A 212 18.57 -8.86 -10.78
C PRO A 212 17.30 -8.34 -11.45
N GLU A 213 17.48 -7.51 -12.48
CA GLU A 213 16.39 -6.80 -13.18
C GLU A 213 15.34 -7.75 -13.76
N ASP A 214 15.80 -8.83 -14.42
CA ASP A 214 14.96 -9.86 -15.03
C ASP A 214 14.06 -10.55 -14.00
N ILE A 215 14.59 -10.86 -12.81
CA ILE A 215 13.81 -11.48 -11.72
C ILE A 215 12.78 -10.50 -11.13
N VAL A 216 13.13 -9.21 -11.01
CA VAL A 216 12.18 -8.19 -10.55
C VAL A 216 11.02 -8.03 -11.55
N HIS A 217 11.31 -8.01 -12.85
CA HIS A 217 10.28 -7.97 -13.89
C HIS A 217 9.45 -9.26 -13.98
N ASP A 218 10.05 -10.41 -13.68
CA ASP A 218 9.33 -11.66 -13.50
C ASP A 218 8.31 -11.59 -12.37
N CYS A 219 8.70 -10.99 -11.24
CA CYS A 219 7.80 -10.75 -10.11
C CYS A 219 6.65 -9.80 -10.50
N LEU A 220 6.93 -8.73 -11.25
CA LEU A 220 5.90 -7.84 -11.79
C LEU A 220 4.89 -8.62 -12.65
N ARG A 221 5.35 -9.51 -13.53
CA ARG A 221 4.45 -10.33 -14.36
C ARG A 221 3.57 -11.25 -13.51
N ILE A 222 4.14 -11.91 -12.50
CA ILE A 222 3.37 -12.76 -11.57
C ILE A 222 2.29 -11.93 -10.86
N LEU A 223 2.62 -10.71 -10.41
CA LEU A 223 1.64 -9.82 -9.79
C LEU A 223 0.51 -9.46 -10.76
N GLU A 224 0.80 -9.22 -12.04
CA GLU A 224 -0.20 -8.89 -13.06
C GLU A 224 -1.07 -10.09 -13.43
N GLU A 225 -0.50 -11.29 -13.56
CA GLU A 225 -1.21 -12.54 -13.86
C GLU A 225 -2.18 -12.94 -12.74
N GLU A 226 -1.76 -12.78 -11.48
CA GLU A 226 -2.52 -13.24 -10.31
C GLU A 226 -3.51 -12.18 -9.79
N CYS A 227 -3.52 -10.98 -10.35
CA CYS A 227 -4.39 -9.93 -9.85
C CYS A 227 -5.84 -10.05 -10.32
N VAL A 228 -6.75 -9.68 -9.43
CA VAL A 228 -8.16 -9.49 -9.74
C VAL A 228 -8.47 -8.00 -9.72
N ALA A 229 -8.85 -7.46 -10.87
CA ALA A 229 -9.25 -6.06 -11.04
C ALA A 229 -10.77 -5.98 -11.22
N VAL A 230 -11.49 -5.72 -10.13
CA VAL A 230 -12.94 -5.54 -10.17
C VAL A 230 -13.25 -4.07 -10.53
N PRO A 231 -14.06 -3.80 -11.56
CA PRO A 231 -14.56 -2.46 -11.84
C PRO A 231 -15.35 -1.91 -10.66
N TRP A 232 -15.02 -0.69 -10.23
CA TRP A 232 -15.73 -0.02 -9.15
C TRP A 232 -17.13 0.37 -9.59
N GLN A 233 -18.13 0.08 -8.77
CA GLN A 233 -19.46 0.67 -8.88
C GLN A 233 -19.69 1.65 -7.74
N ARG A 234 -20.49 2.68 -8.02
CA ARG A 234 -20.85 3.67 -7.00
C ARG A 234 -21.49 3.01 -5.78
N GLY A 235 -20.91 3.27 -4.61
CA GLY A 235 -21.37 2.74 -3.32
C GLY A 235 -20.70 1.42 -2.92
N ASP A 236 -19.83 0.85 -3.75
CA ASP A 236 -19.02 -0.29 -3.37
C ASP A 236 -18.10 0.06 -2.20
N VAL A 237 -17.95 -0.92 -1.30
CA VAL A 237 -16.99 -0.91 -0.21
C VAL A 237 -16.16 -2.17 -0.32
N LEU A 238 -14.85 -2.00 -0.46
CA LEU A 238 -13.89 -3.10 -0.45
C LEU A 238 -13.15 -3.11 0.88
N LEU A 239 -13.24 -4.21 1.60
CA LEU A 239 -12.45 -4.49 2.80
C LEU A 239 -11.32 -5.47 2.44
N ILE A 240 -10.07 -5.08 2.72
CA ILE A 240 -8.91 -5.95 2.52
C ILE A 240 -8.20 -6.24 3.83
N ASP A 241 -7.68 -7.47 3.93
CA ASP A 241 -6.69 -7.84 4.95
C ASP A 241 -5.29 -7.48 4.42
N ASN A 242 -4.65 -6.50 5.06
CA ASN A 242 -3.38 -5.95 4.58
C ASN A 242 -2.19 -6.91 4.78
N TRP A 243 -2.35 -7.98 5.58
CA TRP A 243 -1.35 -9.06 5.65
C TRP A 243 -1.40 -9.97 4.42
N ALA A 244 -2.61 -10.20 3.89
CA ALA A 244 -2.83 -11.21 2.86
C ALA A 244 -2.90 -10.65 1.43
N VAL A 245 -3.11 -9.34 1.26
CA VAL A 245 -3.44 -8.72 -0.04
C VAL A 245 -2.51 -7.55 -0.35
N LEU A 246 -1.86 -7.58 -1.52
CA LEU A 246 -1.29 -6.39 -2.14
C LEU A 246 -2.35 -5.74 -3.03
N HIS A 247 -2.31 -4.41 -3.14
CA HIS A 247 -3.25 -3.68 -3.99
C HIS A 247 -2.51 -2.69 -4.87
N SER A 248 -3.15 -2.37 -5.99
CA SER A 248 -2.69 -1.38 -6.95
C SER A 248 -3.83 -0.49 -7.44
N ARG A 249 -3.54 0.39 -8.40
CA ARG A 249 -4.52 1.25 -9.04
C ARG A 249 -4.35 1.18 -10.55
N ARG A 250 -5.40 0.91 -11.32
CA ARG A 250 -5.31 1.04 -12.79
C ARG A 250 -5.37 2.50 -13.20
N PRO A 251 -4.74 2.84 -14.34
CA PRO A 251 -4.96 4.11 -15.02
C PRO A 251 -6.45 4.42 -15.15
N PHE A 252 -6.83 5.69 -15.10
CA PHE A 252 -8.23 6.08 -15.26
C PHE A 252 -8.35 7.41 -15.98
N GLU A 253 -9.45 7.56 -16.71
CA GLU A 253 -9.85 8.84 -17.28
C GLU A 253 -10.93 9.45 -16.38
N SER A 254 -10.67 10.66 -15.88
CA SER A 254 -11.66 11.42 -15.12
C SER A 254 -11.87 12.81 -15.71
N ILE A 255 -13.14 13.20 -15.89
CA ILE A 255 -13.52 14.59 -16.25
C ILE A 255 -13.51 15.52 -15.03
N SER A 256 -13.39 14.98 -13.82
CA SER A 256 -13.31 15.74 -12.58
C SER A 256 -12.05 15.32 -11.82
N GLU A 257 -11.38 16.27 -11.16
CA GLU A 257 -10.28 16.01 -10.21
C GLU A 257 -10.70 15.13 -9.00
N GLN A 258 -11.95 14.65 -8.96
CA GLN A 258 -12.62 14.08 -7.79
C GLN A 258 -12.92 12.57 -7.91
N ALA A 259 -12.46 11.88 -8.96
CA ALA A 259 -12.54 10.42 -9.04
C ALA A 259 -11.56 9.78 -8.04
N THR A 260 -11.89 9.86 -6.75
CA THR A 260 -11.03 9.41 -5.66
C THR A 260 -11.59 8.14 -5.02
N THR A 261 -10.78 7.09 -4.99
CA THR A 261 -10.96 6.02 -4.01
C THR A 261 -10.50 6.55 -2.66
N SER A 262 -11.41 6.69 -1.70
CA SER A 262 -11.05 7.10 -0.34
C SER A 262 -10.49 5.91 0.42
N PHE A 263 -9.34 6.10 1.07
CA PHE A 263 -8.67 5.10 1.88
C PHE A 263 -9.10 5.25 3.33
N TYR A 264 -9.58 4.17 3.96
CA TYR A 264 -9.87 4.17 5.39
C TYR A 264 -9.08 3.10 6.10
N THR A 265 -8.67 3.45 7.31
CA THR A 265 -8.04 2.55 8.23
C THR A 265 -8.95 2.44 9.43
N ILE A 266 -9.47 1.24 9.72
CA ILE A 266 -10.28 1.02 10.94
C ILE A 266 -9.31 0.59 12.05
N PRO A 267 -9.13 1.38 13.12
CA PRO A 267 -8.34 0.95 14.27
C PRO A 267 -8.98 -0.28 14.90
N LEU A 268 -8.19 -1.34 15.13
CA LEU A 268 -8.65 -2.57 15.78
C LEU A 268 -9.25 -2.32 17.17
N THR A 269 -8.92 -1.20 17.82
CA THR A 269 -9.48 -0.78 19.11
C THR A 269 -11.00 -0.56 19.06
N LEU A 270 -11.57 -0.20 17.90
CA LEU A 270 -13.02 -0.13 17.72
C LEU A 270 -13.68 -1.51 17.58
N LEU A 271 -12.92 -2.58 17.33
CA LEU A 271 -13.40 -3.96 17.30
C LEU A 271 -13.43 -4.63 18.70
N PHE A 272 -12.72 -4.07 19.69
CA PHE A 272 -12.55 -4.65 21.02
C PHE A 272 -13.35 -3.97 22.13
N CYS A 273 -14.12 -2.91 21.85
CA CYS A 273 -15.06 -2.30 22.81
C CYS A 273 -16.50 -2.80 22.69
N ILE A 274 -16.75 -3.96 22.05
CA ILE A 274 -18.08 -4.61 21.99
C ILE A 274 -17.96 -6.14 22.06
#